data_AF-V4LMJ2-F1
#
_entry.id   AF-V4LMJ2-F1
#
_cell.length_a   1.000
_cell.length_b   1.000
_cell.length_c   1.000
_cell.angle_alpha   90.00
_cell.angle_beta   90.00
_cell.angle_gamma   90.00
#
_symmetry.space_group_name_H-M   'P 1'
#
loop_
_entity.id
_entity.type
_entity.pdbx_description
1 polymer ?
#
loop_
_entity_poly.entity_id
_entity_poly.type
_entity_poly.pdbx_seq_one_letter_code
_entity_poly.pdbx_strand_id
1 'polypeptide(L)'
;MAEEKSFKYVIVGGGVAAFCVKQVPPYERPALSKGYINLENKGTLPGFYVCAGSGGEKQFPQWYKENGGLIDLKSFPDLATFPMKLYNQMRRVEHIDHARKSAEQAVKAIKAAEEGKSIPEYDYLPYFYSRTFDLSWQFYGDNVGETVLFGDNDPKSPKPKFGSYWIKERKLIGAFLEGGTFEENKAIAKVARTQPSVESLDVLSKEGLSFASKI
;
A
#
# COMPACT_ATOMS: atom_id res chain seq x y z
N MET A 1 -17.27 13.21 28.58
CA MET A 1 -17.59 11.88 28.04
C MET A 1 -17.62 12.01 26.53
N ALA A 2 -16.72 11.34 25.82
CA ALA A 2 -16.64 11.45 24.37
C ALA A 2 -17.66 10.48 23.75
N GLU A 3 -18.57 11.02 22.95
CA GLU A 3 -19.59 10.28 22.21
C GLU A 3 -18.92 9.30 21.23
N GLU A 4 -19.25 8.02 21.38
CA GLU A 4 -18.83 6.94 20.49
C GLU A 4 -19.53 7.13 19.14
N LYS A 5 -18.75 7.50 18.11
CA LYS A 5 -19.29 7.68 16.76
C LYS A 5 -19.61 6.30 16.15
N SER A 6 -20.88 5.93 16.19
CA SER A 6 -21.40 4.70 15.59
C SER A 6 -21.26 4.72 14.07
N PHE A 7 -20.66 3.68 13.49
CA PHE A 7 -20.72 3.39 12.06
C PHE A 7 -22.07 2.75 11.72
N LYS A 8 -22.79 3.29 10.73
CA LYS A 8 -24.00 2.65 10.17
C LYS A 8 -23.65 1.95 8.87
N TYR A 9 -23.67 0.63 8.88
CA TYR A 9 -23.60 -0.19 7.67
C TYR A 9 -24.99 -0.23 7.03
N VAL A 10 -25.08 -0.01 5.72
CA VAL A 10 -26.32 -0.29 4.96
C VAL A 10 -25.96 -1.28 3.87
N ILE A 11 -26.56 -2.46 3.94
CA ILE A 11 -26.51 -3.47 2.88
C ILE A 11 -27.59 -3.07 1.87
N VAL A 12 -27.19 -2.72 0.65
CA VAL A 12 -28.12 -2.54 -0.47
C VAL A 12 -27.73 -3.53 -1.56
N GLY A 13 -28.60 -4.52 -1.80
CA GLY A 13 -28.52 -5.38 -2.99
C GLY A 13 -27.20 -6.12 -3.22
N GLY A 14 -26.62 -6.73 -2.18
CA GLY A 14 -25.45 -7.62 -2.33
C GLY A 14 -24.07 -6.96 -2.33
N GLY A 15 -23.99 -5.63 -2.14
CA GLY A 15 -22.73 -4.91 -1.90
C GLY A 15 -22.71 -4.22 -0.53
N VAL A 16 -21.56 -4.23 0.14
CA VAL A 16 -21.33 -3.43 1.35
C VAL A 16 -20.86 -2.05 0.95
N ALA A 17 -21.68 -1.02 1.19
CA ALA A 17 -21.27 0.38 1.08
C ALA A 17 -20.95 0.92 2.49
N ALA A 18 -19.76 1.47 2.69
CA ALA A 18 -19.46 2.31 3.84
C ALA A 18 -19.57 3.79 3.41
N PHE A 19 -19.91 4.69 4.33
CA PHE A 19 -19.92 6.13 4.09
C PHE A 19 -18.94 6.79 5.06
N CYS A 20 -17.96 7.55 4.53
CA CYS A 20 -17.09 8.39 5.36
C CYS A 20 -17.72 9.77 5.49
N VAL A 21 -18.09 10.16 6.72
CA VAL A 21 -18.66 11.49 7.02
C VAL A 21 -17.52 12.48 7.27
N LYS A 22 -16.74 12.82 6.24
CA LYS A 22 -15.90 14.02 6.27
C LYS A 22 -16.45 15.04 5.29
N GLN A 23 -16.68 16.26 5.78
CA GLN A 23 -17.19 17.43 5.04
C GLN A 23 -16.15 18.05 4.08
N VAL A 24 -15.04 17.36 3.80
CA VAL A 24 -13.90 17.87 3.03
C VAL A 24 -13.52 16.81 2.00
N PRO A 25 -13.35 17.17 0.72
CA PRO A 25 -12.93 16.21 -0.30
C PRO A 25 -11.55 15.62 0.06
N PRO A 26 -11.38 14.30 -0.10
CA PRO A 26 -10.13 13.63 0.26
C PRO A 26 -9.00 14.02 -0.71
N TYR A 27 -7.89 14.42 -0.11
CA TYR A 27 -6.65 14.85 -0.74
C TYR A 27 -5.75 13.64 -1.05
N GLU A 28 -5.21 13.52 -2.27
CA GLU A 28 -4.35 12.40 -2.69
C GLU A 28 -2.90 12.85 -3.06
N ARG A 29 -1.95 12.36 -2.23
CA ARG A 29 -0.53 11.94 -2.45
C ARG A 29 0.71 12.85 -2.66
N PRO A 30 1.91 12.35 -2.23
CA PRO A 30 3.22 13.07 -2.14
C PRO A 30 3.87 13.49 -3.47
N ALA A 31 3.29 13.11 -4.62
CA ALA A 31 3.78 13.55 -5.93
C ALA A 31 3.70 15.09 -6.04
N LEU A 32 2.75 15.71 -5.34
CA LEU A 32 2.70 17.16 -5.18
C LEU A 32 3.94 17.67 -4.41
N SER A 33 4.29 17.08 -3.26
CA SER A 33 5.45 17.56 -2.48
C SER A 33 6.75 17.53 -3.30
N LYS A 34 7.00 16.47 -4.07
CA LYS A 34 8.21 16.38 -4.92
C LYS A 34 8.13 17.28 -6.17
N GLY A 35 6.93 17.50 -6.72
CA GLY A 35 6.70 18.45 -7.82
C GLY A 35 6.83 19.92 -7.38
N TYR A 36 6.50 20.25 -6.13
CA TYR A 36 6.67 21.59 -5.55
C TYR A 36 8.10 21.89 -5.08
N ILE A 37 8.94 20.86 -4.87
CA ILE A 37 10.37 21.05 -4.54
C ILE A 37 11.17 21.46 -5.79
N ASN A 38 10.69 21.16 -6.99
CA ASN A 38 11.29 21.66 -8.22
C ASN A 38 10.74 23.06 -8.56
N LEU A 39 11.46 24.11 -8.16
CA LEU A 39 11.08 25.51 -8.39
C LEU A 39 11.04 25.91 -9.89
N GLU A 40 11.68 25.13 -10.77
CA GLU A 40 11.71 25.39 -12.21
C GLU A 40 10.56 24.70 -12.95
N ASN A 41 9.98 23.63 -12.37
CA ASN A 41 8.94 22.84 -13.00
C ASN A 41 7.66 22.94 -12.18
N LYS A 42 6.78 23.89 -12.55
CA LYS A 42 5.43 23.95 -11.98
C LYS A 42 4.72 22.66 -12.35
N GLY A 43 4.60 21.75 -11.40
CA GLY A 43 3.90 20.48 -11.60
C GLY A 43 2.51 20.75 -12.16
N THR A 44 2.33 20.54 -13.47
CA THR A 44 1.01 20.44 -14.06
C THR A 44 0.42 19.15 -13.55
N LEU A 45 -0.86 19.16 -13.15
CA LEU A 45 -1.60 17.96 -12.79
C LEU A 45 -1.42 16.96 -13.94
N PRO A 46 -0.57 15.91 -13.81
CA PRO A 46 -0.61 14.83 -14.78
C PRO A 46 -2.01 14.26 -14.68
N GLY A 47 -2.53 13.68 -15.76
CA GLY A 47 -3.81 12.97 -15.76
C GLY A 47 -3.83 11.91 -14.67
N PHE A 48 -4.20 12.31 -13.46
CA PHE A 48 -4.45 11.44 -12.34
C PHE A 48 -5.79 10.80 -12.66
N TYR A 49 -5.87 9.49 -12.49
CA TYR A 49 -7.13 8.78 -12.42
C TYR A 49 -7.79 9.12 -11.08
N VAL A 50 -8.14 10.40 -10.88
CA VAL A 50 -9.02 10.81 -9.81
C VAL A 50 -10.42 10.34 -10.19
N CYS A 51 -11.10 9.65 -9.29
CA CYS A 51 -12.54 9.37 -9.43
C CYS A 51 -13.40 10.61 -9.17
N ALA A 52 -12.79 11.79 -9.23
CA ALA A 52 -13.40 13.10 -9.11
C ALA A 52 -13.33 13.79 -10.47
N GLY A 53 -14.41 14.45 -10.88
CA GLY A 53 -14.40 15.29 -12.07
C GLY A 53 -13.29 16.35 -11.97
N SER A 54 -12.50 16.51 -13.03
CA SER A 54 -11.40 17.49 -13.06
C SER A 54 -11.87 18.93 -13.35
N GLY A 55 -13.18 19.15 -13.45
CA GLY A 55 -13.80 20.41 -13.88
C GLY A 55 -13.88 21.51 -12.81
N GLY A 56 -13.32 21.31 -11.61
CA GLY A 56 -13.31 22.31 -10.53
C GLY A 56 -14.66 22.50 -9.78
N GLU A 57 -15.77 22.01 -10.34
CA GLU A 57 -17.08 21.99 -9.70
C GLU A 57 -17.15 20.99 -8.54
N LYS A 58 -17.89 21.35 -7.48
CA LYS A 58 -18.18 20.43 -6.36
C LYS A 58 -19.04 19.26 -6.87
N GLN A 59 -18.53 18.04 -6.74
CA GLN A 59 -19.25 16.86 -7.20
C GLN A 59 -20.12 16.28 -6.07
N PHE A 60 -21.43 16.51 -6.17
CA PHE A 60 -22.43 15.92 -5.28
C PHE A 60 -22.82 14.52 -5.76
N PRO A 61 -23.44 13.67 -4.91
CA PRO A 61 -23.85 12.31 -5.29
C PRO A 61 -24.69 12.24 -6.58
N GLN A 62 -25.47 13.28 -6.87
CA GLN A 62 -26.30 13.38 -8.08
C GLN A 62 -25.47 13.46 -9.38
N TRP A 63 -24.36 14.22 -9.38
CA TRP A 63 -23.47 14.36 -10.53
C TRP A 63 -22.92 13.00 -10.98
N TYR A 64 -22.57 12.13 -10.03
CA TYR A 64 -22.07 10.79 -10.31
C TYR A 64 -23.16 9.84 -10.82
N LYS A 65 -24.40 9.93 -10.32
CA LYS A 65 -25.51 9.19 -10.91
C LYS A 65 -25.72 9.52 -12.40
N GLU A 66 -25.47 10.78 -12.76
CA GLU A 66 -25.71 11.31 -14.10
C GLU A 66 -24.52 11.17 -15.05
N ASN A 67 -23.28 11.18 -14.54
CA ASN A 67 -22.05 11.29 -15.36
C ASN A 67 -21.05 10.14 -15.17
N GLY A 68 -21.20 9.30 -14.14
CA GLY A 68 -20.26 8.22 -13.84
C GLY A 68 -20.85 7.24 -12.84
N GLY A 69 -21.54 6.21 -13.34
CA GLY A 69 -22.36 5.29 -12.56
C GLY A 69 -21.74 4.87 -11.22
N LEU A 70 -22.58 4.90 -10.16
CA LEU A 70 -22.33 4.40 -8.79
C LEU A 70 -20.86 4.51 -8.33
N ILE A 71 -20.52 5.60 -7.62
CA ILE A 71 -19.30 5.60 -6.81
C ILE A 71 -19.50 4.61 -5.65
N ASP A 72 -18.90 3.45 -5.81
CA ASP A 72 -18.55 2.58 -4.70
C ASP A 72 -17.27 3.14 -4.05
N LEU A 73 -17.11 3.08 -2.73
CA LEU A 73 -15.87 3.46 -2.03
C LEU A 73 -14.61 2.76 -2.57
N LYS A 74 -14.80 1.70 -3.38
CA LYS A 74 -13.78 1.07 -4.23
C LYS A 74 -13.02 2.07 -5.12
N SER A 75 -13.58 3.25 -5.39
CA SER A 75 -12.98 4.33 -6.18
C SER A 75 -11.97 5.23 -5.42
N PHE A 76 -11.81 5.05 -4.11
CA PHE A 76 -10.85 5.83 -3.30
C PHE A 76 -9.92 4.90 -2.53
N PRO A 77 -8.90 4.32 -3.18
CA PRO A 77 -8.07 3.27 -2.58
C PRO A 77 -7.38 3.70 -1.28
N ASP A 78 -6.98 4.97 -1.18
CA ASP A 78 -6.31 5.50 0.02
C ASP A 78 -7.27 5.69 1.22
N LEU A 79 -8.59 5.69 0.97
CA LEU A 79 -9.63 5.73 2.00
C LEU A 79 -10.17 4.34 2.37
N ALA A 80 -9.91 3.34 1.54
CA ALA A 80 -10.45 2.01 1.74
C ALA A 80 -9.82 1.35 2.97
N THR A 81 -10.66 1.03 3.96
CA THR A 81 -10.30 0.08 5.02
C THR A 81 -10.77 -1.29 4.57
N PHE A 82 -9.85 -2.23 4.40
CA PHE A 82 -10.11 -3.55 3.82
C PHE A 82 -9.52 -4.66 4.69
N PRO A 83 -10.04 -5.90 4.61
CA PRO A 83 -9.41 -7.04 5.25
C PRO A 83 -8.09 -7.35 4.56
N MET A 84 -6.98 -7.05 5.23
CA MET A 84 -5.64 -7.43 4.79
C MET A 84 -5.40 -8.88 5.15
N LYS A 85 -5.75 -9.77 4.22
CA LYS A 85 -5.75 -11.22 4.38
C LYS A 85 -4.46 -11.76 5.03
N LEU A 86 -3.31 -11.28 4.58
CA LEU A 86 -1.99 -11.71 5.04
C LEU A 86 -1.80 -11.61 6.57
N TYR A 87 -2.46 -10.65 7.23
CA TYR A 87 -2.37 -10.44 8.67
C TYR A 87 -3.68 -10.66 9.41
N ASN A 88 -4.75 -11.06 8.70
CA ASN A 88 -6.09 -11.22 9.23
C ASN A 88 -6.59 -9.99 10.03
N GLN A 89 -6.40 -8.79 9.46
CA GLN A 89 -6.71 -7.52 10.11
C GLN A 89 -7.36 -6.54 9.14
N MET A 90 -8.26 -5.68 9.63
CA MET A 90 -8.74 -4.53 8.87
C MET A 90 -7.65 -3.45 8.85
N ARG A 91 -7.23 -3.03 7.65
CA ARG A 91 -6.21 -1.99 7.49
C ARG A 91 -6.59 -1.03 6.37
N ARG A 92 -6.04 0.18 6.47
CA ARG A 92 -6.03 1.20 5.42
C ARG A 92 -4.58 1.51 5.10
N VAL A 93 -4.24 1.60 3.82
CA VAL A 93 -2.87 1.90 3.38
C VAL A 93 -2.89 2.95 2.28
N GLU A 94 -1.82 3.72 2.19
CA GLU A 94 -1.65 4.80 1.21
C GLU A 94 -0.52 4.42 0.23
N HIS A 95 -0.60 3.24 -0.39
CA HIS A 95 0.43 2.69 -1.28
C HIS A 95 0.01 2.70 -2.76
N ILE A 96 0.86 3.19 -3.67
CA ILE A 96 0.45 3.34 -5.09
C ILE A 96 0.20 1.96 -5.72
N ASP A 97 0.93 0.95 -5.26
CA ASP A 97 0.71 -0.44 -5.63
C ASP A 97 -0.64 -0.97 -5.13
N HIS A 98 -1.06 -0.59 -3.91
CA HIS A 98 -2.40 -0.91 -3.42
C HIS A 98 -3.46 -0.29 -4.33
N ALA A 99 -3.36 1.00 -4.64
CA ALA A 99 -4.33 1.71 -5.49
C ALA A 99 -4.56 1.03 -6.84
N ARG A 100 -3.49 0.55 -7.49
CA ARG A 100 -3.59 -0.21 -8.74
C ARG A 100 -4.28 -1.56 -8.56
N LYS A 101 -3.82 -2.35 -7.58
CA LYS A 101 -4.30 -3.73 -7.37
C LYS A 101 -5.71 -3.78 -6.81
N SER A 102 -6.12 -2.83 -5.96
CA SER A 102 -7.46 -2.79 -5.40
C SER A 102 -8.50 -2.35 -6.44
N ALA A 103 -8.14 -1.41 -7.34
CA ALA A 103 -8.98 -1.08 -8.49
C ALA A 103 -9.19 -2.29 -9.41
N GLU A 104 -8.13 -3.04 -9.73
CA GLU A 104 -8.23 -4.28 -10.51
C GLU A 104 -9.15 -5.32 -9.83
N GLN A 105 -8.95 -5.53 -8.52
CA GLN A 105 -9.78 -6.44 -7.73
C GLN A 105 -11.26 -6.01 -7.73
N ALA A 106 -11.53 -4.70 -7.62
CA ALA A 106 -12.89 -4.15 -7.65
C ALA A 106 -13.58 -4.45 -8.99
N VAL A 107 -12.91 -4.22 -10.13
CA VAL A 107 -13.45 -4.51 -11.46
C VAL A 107 -13.72 -6.00 -11.63
N LYS A 108 -12.78 -6.86 -11.21
CA LYS A 108 -12.97 -8.32 -11.23
C LYS A 108 -14.20 -8.74 -10.42
N ALA A 109 -14.41 -8.13 -9.26
CA ALA A 109 -15.55 -8.45 -8.40
C ALA A 109 -16.87 -8.04 -9.04
N ILE A 110 -16.93 -6.84 -9.65
CA ILE A 110 -18.11 -6.35 -10.36
C ILE A 110 -18.47 -7.28 -11.51
N LYS A 111 -17.48 -7.64 -12.35
CA LYS A 111 -17.70 -8.53 -13.51
C LYS A 111 -18.12 -9.94 -13.11
N ALA A 112 -17.50 -10.50 -12.07
CA ALA A 112 -17.90 -11.80 -11.57
C ALA A 112 -19.33 -11.77 -11.00
N ALA A 113 -19.72 -10.70 -10.30
CA ALA A 113 -21.07 -10.55 -9.78
C ALA A 113 -22.13 -10.46 -10.90
N GLU A 114 -21.85 -9.75 -12.00
CA GLU A 114 -22.71 -9.73 -13.20
C GLU A 114 -22.93 -11.13 -13.79
N GLU A 115 -21.94 -12.02 -13.65
CA GLU A 115 -21.97 -13.40 -14.14
C GLU A 115 -22.43 -14.42 -13.07
N GLY A 116 -22.80 -13.99 -11.86
CA GLY A 116 -23.14 -14.88 -10.74
C GLY A 116 -21.95 -15.72 -10.22
N LYS A 117 -20.72 -15.28 -10.46
CA LYS A 117 -19.47 -15.93 -10.04
C LYS A 117 -18.84 -15.24 -8.83
N SER A 118 -18.02 -15.97 -8.09
CA SER A 118 -17.15 -15.44 -7.03
C SER A 118 -15.71 -15.29 -7.51
N ILE A 119 -14.96 -14.36 -6.90
CA ILE A 119 -13.51 -14.24 -7.10
C ILE A 119 -12.74 -14.51 -5.80
N PRO A 120 -11.43 -14.85 -5.89
CA PRO A 120 -10.59 -14.95 -4.71
C PRO A 120 -10.54 -13.63 -3.92
N GLU A 121 -10.37 -13.75 -2.61
CA GLU A 121 -10.14 -12.60 -1.71
C GLU A 121 -8.90 -11.79 -2.12
N TYR A 122 -8.92 -10.50 -1.77
CA TYR A 122 -7.81 -9.60 -2.03
C TYR A 122 -6.61 -9.91 -1.12
N ASP A 123 -5.59 -10.57 -1.69
CA ASP A 123 -4.38 -10.98 -0.98
C ASP A 123 -3.19 -10.04 -1.25
N TYR A 124 -3.26 -8.87 -0.63
CA TYR A 124 -2.26 -7.82 -0.77
C TYR A 124 -1.08 -7.99 0.19
N LEU A 125 0.13 -8.07 -0.36
CA LEU A 125 1.38 -7.85 0.37
C LEU A 125 1.66 -6.34 0.37
N PRO A 126 1.75 -5.67 1.54
CA PRO A 126 2.12 -4.27 1.56
C PRO A 126 3.47 -4.04 0.89
N TYR A 127 3.48 -3.10 -0.03
CA TYR A 127 4.67 -2.67 -0.75
C TYR A 127 4.71 -1.14 -0.79
N PHE A 128 5.81 -0.59 -0.33
CA PHE A 128 6.09 0.84 -0.39
C PHE A 128 7.54 1.08 -0.83
N TYR A 129 7.79 2.22 -1.48
CA TYR A 129 9.12 2.56 -1.95
C TYR A 129 9.29 4.08 -2.00
N SER A 130 10.53 4.55 -1.99
CA SER A 130 10.85 5.92 -2.34
C SER A 130 12.19 5.99 -3.06
N ARG A 131 12.37 7.10 -3.76
CA ARG A 131 13.62 7.50 -4.41
C ARG A 131 13.85 8.97 -4.10
N THR A 132 15.03 9.29 -3.59
CA THR A 132 15.46 10.65 -3.24
C THR A 132 16.98 10.71 -3.41
N PHE A 133 17.49 11.70 -4.14
CA PHE A 133 18.89 11.73 -4.58
C PHE A 133 19.28 10.44 -5.33
N ASP A 134 20.43 9.86 -5.02
CA ASP A 134 20.93 8.58 -5.51
C ASP A 134 20.43 7.37 -4.70
N LEU A 135 19.61 7.60 -3.67
CA LEU A 135 19.00 6.55 -2.85
C LEU A 135 17.70 6.01 -3.46
N SER A 136 17.52 4.70 -3.33
CA SER A 136 16.37 3.95 -3.83
C SER A 136 16.10 2.74 -2.95
N TRP A 137 15.09 2.85 -2.09
CA TRP A 137 14.70 1.77 -1.19
C TRP A 137 13.31 1.22 -1.47
N GLN A 138 13.12 -0.03 -1.05
CA GLN A 138 11.85 -0.73 -1.05
C GLN A 138 11.56 -1.33 0.33
N PHE A 139 10.28 -1.39 0.67
CA PHE A 139 9.78 -2.04 1.87
C PHE A 139 8.62 -2.97 1.51
N TYR A 140 8.68 -4.20 2.02
CA TYR A 140 7.63 -5.20 1.90
C TYR A 140 7.21 -5.70 3.28
N GLY A 141 5.93 -5.97 3.46
CA GLY A 141 5.41 -6.61 4.66
C GLY A 141 4.95 -5.64 5.76
N ASP A 142 5.23 -5.95 7.01
CA ASP A 142 4.76 -5.21 8.19
C ASP A 142 5.94 -4.84 9.10
N ASN A 143 5.90 -3.63 9.67
CA ASN A 143 7.01 -3.04 10.40
C ASN A 143 6.85 -3.17 11.93
N VAL A 144 6.35 -4.33 12.38
CA VAL A 144 6.09 -4.60 13.81
C VAL A 144 7.08 -5.66 14.31
N GLY A 145 7.50 -5.53 15.57
CA GLY A 145 8.37 -6.51 16.24
C GLY A 145 9.83 -6.08 16.30
N GLU A 146 10.70 -7.05 16.58
CA GLU A 146 12.14 -6.84 16.70
C GLU A 146 12.77 -6.62 15.32
N THR A 147 13.77 -5.74 15.26
CA THR A 147 14.46 -5.43 14.01
C THR A 147 15.87 -5.96 13.99
N VAL A 148 16.34 -6.35 12.81
CA VAL A 148 17.73 -6.70 12.58
C VAL A 148 18.24 -6.02 11.32
N LEU A 149 19.28 -5.21 11.50
CA LEU A 149 19.98 -4.52 10.42
C LEU A 149 21.04 -5.44 9.81
N PHE A 150 21.22 -5.36 8.50
CA PHE A 150 22.28 -6.06 7.77
C PHE A 150 22.84 -5.18 6.65
N GLY A 151 24.06 -5.51 6.20
CA GLY A 151 24.74 -4.78 5.12
C GLY A 151 25.46 -3.51 5.58
N ASP A 152 25.82 -2.67 4.62
CA ASP A 152 26.58 -1.45 4.83
C ASP A 152 25.65 -0.24 4.95
N ASN A 153 25.46 0.23 6.18
CA ASN A 153 24.64 1.39 6.52
C ASN A 153 25.48 2.65 6.83
N ASP A 154 26.78 2.66 6.53
CA ASP A 154 27.59 3.85 6.73
C ASP A 154 27.19 4.92 5.69
N PRO A 155 26.66 6.08 6.11
CA PRO A 155 26.29 7.15 5.17
C PRO A 155 27.49 7.76 4.44
N LYS A 156 28.73 7.47 4.87
CA LYS A 156 29.95 7.88 4.18
C LYS A 156 30.41 6.87 3.13
N SER A 157 29.81 5.69 3.08
CA SER A 157 30.08 4.71 2.04
C SER A 157 29.76 5.31 0.67
N PRO A 158 30.59 5.07 -0.36
CA PRO A 158 30.31 5.60 -1.71
C PRO A 158 29.04 5.01 -2.33
N LYS A 159 28.57 3.87 -1.84
CA LYS A 159 27.34 3.21 -2.33
C LYS A 159 26.72 2.37 -1.21
N PRO A 160 26.07 3.00 -0.21
CA PRO A 160 25.51 2.29 0.92
C PRO A 160 24.45 1.29 0.42
N LYS A 161 24.53 0.05 0.91
CA LYS A 161 23.56 -1.01 0.63
C LYS A 161 23.32 -1.78 1.92
N PHE A 162 22.17 -1.52 2.51
CA PHE A 162 21.75 -2.13 3.76
C PHE A 162 20.27 -2.45 3.72
N GLY A 163 19.86 -3.35 4.59
CA GLY A 163 18.47 -3.67 4.79
C GLY A 163 18.15 -3.94 6.25
N SER A 164 16.87 -4.08 6.52
CA SER A 164 16.38 -4.44 7.85
C SER A 164 15.26 -5.45 7.72
N TYR A 165 15.23 -6.44 8.61
CA TYR A 165 14.10 -7.33 8.77
C TYR A 165 13.32 -7.00 10.03
N TRP A 166 12.01 -7.28 10.02
CA TRP A 166 11.11 -7.21 11.17
C TRP A 166 10.64 -8.62 11.53
N ILE A 167 10.82 -8.98 12.80
CA ILE A 167 10.52 -10.29 13.34
C ILE A 167 9.46 -10.16 14.42
N LYS A 168 8.34 -10.86 14.26
CA LYS A 168 7.27 -10.95 15.25
C LYS A 168 6.89 -12.40 15.43
N GLU A 169 6.78 -12.86 16.67
CA GLU A 169 6.42 -14.25 16.99
C GLU A 169 7.31 -15.27 16.25
N ARG A 170 8.62 -14.99 16.21
CA ARG A 170 9.65 -15.77 15.49
C ARG A 170 9.44 -15.86 13.98
N LYS A 171 8.59 -15.03 13.37
CA LYS A 171 8.42 -14.97 11.91
C LYS A 171 8.94 -13.66 11.37
N LEU A 172 9.60 -13.72 10.22
CA LEU A 172 10.03 -12.54 9.49
C LEU A 172 8.82 -11.95 8.73
N ILE A 173 8.26 -10.84 9.21
CA ILE A 173 7.03 -10.26 8.67
C ILE A 173 7.25 -9.00 7.85
N GLY A 174 8.44 -8.39 7.90
CA GLY A 174 8.77 -7.19 7.14
C GLY A 174 10.22 -7.17 6.67
N ALA A 175 10.46 -6.55 5.52
CA ALA A 175 11.78 -6.43 4.94
C ALA A 175 11.96 -5.09 4.23
N PHE A 176 13.04 -4.39 4.57
CA PHE A 176 13.51 -3.15 3.96
C PHE A 176 14.83 -3.41 3.23
N LEU A 177 15.05 -2.74 2.10
CA LEU A 177 16.32 -2.74 1.40
C LEU A 177 16.57 -1.42 0.68
N GLU A 178 17.71 -0.80 0.95
CA GLU A 178 18.29 0.31 0.20
C GLU A 178 19.28 -0.22 -0.84
N GLY A 179 19.30 0.37 -2.04
CA GLY A 179 20.29 0.05 -3.07
C GLY A 179 20.15 -1.35 -3.70
N GLY A 180 19.01 -2.02 -3.52
CA GLY A 180 18.78 -3.39 -3.99
C GLY A 180 18.64 -3.52 -5.52
N THR A 181 19.17 -4.61 -6.10
CA THR A 181 18.88 -5.00 -7.49
C THR A 181 17.44 -5.52 -7.64
N PHE A 182 17.02 -5.79 -8.88
CA PHE A 182 15.70 -6.38 -9.13
C PHE A 182 15.54 -7.74 -8.41
N GLU A 183 16.55 -8.60 -8.49
CA GLU A 183 16.58 -9.93 -7.89
C GLU A 183 16.57 -9.87 -6.37
N GLU A 184 17.37 -8.97 -5.78
CA GLU A 184 17.42 -8.75 -4.33
C GLU A 184 16.06 -8.23 -3.80
N ASN A 185 15.45 -7.26 -4.49
CA ASN A 185 14.12 -6.75 -4.14
C ASN A 185 13.03 -7.84 -4.27
N LYS A 186 13.14 -8.72 -5.27
CA LYS A 186 12.24 -9.88 -5.41
C LYS A 186 12.44 -10.87 -4.26
N ALA A 187 13.67 -11.10 -3.82
CA ALA A 187 13.99 -12.00 -2.72
C ALA A 187 13.38 -11.49 -1.39
N ILE A 188 13.57 -10.20 -1.04
CA ILE A 188 12.99 -9.66 0.19
C ILE A 188 11.45 -9.63 0.16
N ALA A 189 10.84 -9.43 -1.01
CA ALA A 189 9.39 -9.51 -1.17
C ALA A 189 8.88 -10.93 -0.92
N LYS A 190 9.60 -11.95 -1.43
CA LYS A 190 9.29 -13.37 -1.21
C LYS A 190 9.37 -13.73 0.27
N VAL A 191 10.41 -13.25 0.96
CA VAL A 191 10.58 -13.46 2.40
C VAL A 191 9.44 -12.82 3.20
N ALA A 192 9.09 -11.56 2.93
CA ALA A 192 7.97 -10.89 3.60
C ALA A 192 6.61 -11.58 3.33
N ARG A 193 6.43 -12.17 2.14
CA ARG A 193 5.23 -12.95 1.79
C ARG A 193 5.15 -14.29 2.51
N THR A 194 6.25 -15.03 2.55
CA THR A 194 6.28 -16.41 3.06
C THR A 194 6.39 -16.48 4.58
N GLN A 195 6.84 -15.39 5.22
CA GLN A 195 6.97 -15.28 6.67
C GLN A 195 7.75 -16.44 7.30
N PRO A 196 8.98 -16.72 6.84
CA PRO A 196 9.76 -17.84 7.34
C PRO A 196 10.02 -17.69 8.84
N SER A 197 10.13 -18.84 9.50
CA SER A 197 10.53 -18.86 10.91
C SER A 197 12.01 -18.50 11.04
N VAL A 198 12.31 -17.69 12.05
CA VAL A 198 13.64 -17.20 12.38
C VAL A 198 14.05 -17.81 13.71
N GLU A 199 15.18 -18.50 13.71
CA GLU A 199 15.75 -19.10 14.92
C GLU A 199 16.76 -18.19 15.62
N SER A 200 17.47 -17.35 14.85
CA SER A 200 18.51 -16.48 15.37
C SER A 200 18.59 -15.17 14.57
N LEU A 201 18.52 -14.05 15.30
CA LEU A 201 18.75 -12.73 14.71
C LEU A 201 20.21 -12.55 14.26
N ASP A 202 21.16 -13.21 14.92
CA ASP A 202 22.58 -13.15 14.54
C ASP A 202 22.83 -13.78 13.17
N VAL A 203 22.06 -14.80 12.80
CA VAL A 203 22.12 -15.39 11.46
C VAL A 203 21.58 -14.38 10.44
N LEU A 204 20.47 -13.71 10.75
CA LEU A 204 19.89 -12.71 9.85
C LEU A 204 20.79 -11.49 9.66
N SER A 205 21.46 -11.01 10.72
CA SER A 205 22.36 -9.84 10.61
C SER A 205 23.58 -10.14 9.73
N LYS A 206 24.10 -11.37 9.80
CA LYS A 206 25.26 -11.82 9.01
C LYS A 206 24.90 -12.21 7.58
N GLU A 207 23.79 -12.92 7.38
CA GLU A 207 23.42 -13.42 6.06
C GLU A 207 22.63 -12.40 5.23
N GLY A 208 21.80 -11.56 5.85
CA GLY A 208 21.01 -10.52 5.17
C GLY A 208 20.34 -11.03 3.89
N LEU A 209 20.78 -10.51 2.73
CA LEU A 209 20.26 -10.90 1.41
C LEU A 209 20.53 -12.37 1.03
N SER A 210 21.63 -12.96 1.52
CA SER A 210 21.90 -14.39 1.31
C SER A 210 20.86 -15.27 2.01
N PHE A 211 20.32 -14.84 3.16
CA PHE A 211 19.18 -15.52 3.78
C PHE A 211 17.96 -15.46 2.86
N ALA A 212 17.62 -14.26 2.36
CA ALA A 212 16.46 -14.09 1.49
C ALA A 212 16.52 -14.88 0.19
N SER A 213 17.73 -15.14 -0.31
CA SER A 213 17.94 -15.90 -1.54
C SER A 213 17.74 -17.42 -1.36
N LYS A 214 17.73 -17.92 -0.11
CA LYS A 214 17.54 -19.35 0.22
C LYS A 214 16.07 -19.73 0.44
N ILE A 215 15.19 -18.74 0.66
CA ILE A 215 13.74 -18.93 0.83
C ILE A 215 13.09 -19.06 -0.53
#